data_AF-A0A962MIS3-F1
#
_entry.id   AF-A0A962MIS3-F1
#
_cell.length_a   1.000
_cell.length_b   1.000
_cell.length_c   1.000
_cell.angle_alpha   90.00
_cell.angle_beta   90.00
_cell.angle_gamma   90.00
#
_symmetry.space_group_name_H-M   'P 1'
#
loop_
_entity.id
_entity.type
_entity.pdbx_description
1 polymer ?
#
loop_
_entity_poly.entity_id
_entity_poly.type
_entity_poly.pdbx_seq_one_letter_code
_entity_poly.pdbx_strand_id
1 'polypeptide(L)'
;MLEQGLIYVTGLPRAGSTLLCQLLGQHPDIYSTGHSSPLCHTLDKLRATLSDDPFLLAQLDVDFELVYTRLLNAYRGFMAGWFAETGQAWAVDKNRGWLGMIETLDQLDPDFKMLVCVRELSQVYGSIEAQHQKTLLLD
;
A
#
# COMPACT_ATOMS: atom_id res chain seq x y z
N MET A 1 -16.43 -6.23 -1.25
CA MET A 1 -15.84 -6.07 0.10
C MET A 1 -14.60 -6.94 0.11
N LEU A 2 -13.49 -6.50 0.70
CA LEU A 2 -12.28 -7.33 0.80
C LEU A 2 -12.62 -8.58 1.64
N GLU A 3 -12.20 -9.77 1.20
CA GLU A 3 -12.49 -11.01 1.93
C GLU A 3 -11.66 -11.10 3.23
N GLN A 4 -10.41 -10.64 3.18
CA GLN A 4 -9.52 -10.44 4.32
C GLN A 4 -9.44 -8.96 4.69
N GLY A 5 -9.25 -8.67 5.97
CA GLY A 5 -8.96 -7.31 6.42
C GLY A 5 -7.51 -6.92 6.07
N LEU A 6 -7.29 -5.69 5.60
CA LEU A 6 -5.96 -5.19 5.28
C LEU A 6 -5.40 -4.29 6.39
N ILE A 7 -4.12 -4.49 6.71
CA ILE A 7 -3.34 -3.65 7.62
C ILE A 7 -2.25 -2.98 6.79
N TYR A 8 -2.32 -1.66 6.66
CA TYR A 8 -1.38 -0.89 5.87
C TYR A 8 -0.21 -0.43 6.73
N VAL A 9 1.01 -0.84 6.41
CA VAL A 9 2.21 -0.42 7.15
C VAL A 9 3.02 0.55 6.31
N THR A 10 3.30 1.72 6.86
CA THR A 10 4.03 2.80 6.20
C THR A 10 5.06 3.44 7.15
N GLY A 11 5.71 4.50 6.69
CA GLY A 11 6.77 5.22 7.39
C GLY A 11 8.00 5.39 6.50
N LEU A 12 8.95 6.18 6.98
CA LEU A 12 10.21 6.37 6.28
C LEU A 12 10.99 5.04 6.19
N PRO A 13 11.78 4.83 5.12
CA PRO A 13 12.77 3.77 5.11
C PRO A 13 13.61 3.82 6.40
N ARG A 14 13.97 2.65 6.94
CA ARG A 14 14.79 2.54 8.16
C ARG A 14 14.10 2.95 9.49
N ALA A 15 12.79 3.20 9.47
CA ALA A 15 12.00 3.46 10.69
C ALA A 15 11.50 2.19 11.42
N GLY A 16 11.93 0.99 11.01
CA GLY A 16 11.62 -0.26 11.71
C GLY A 16 10.37 -1.01 11.20
N SER A 17 9.79 -0.62 10.06
CA SER A 17 8.59 -1.28 9.51
C SER A 17 8.77 -2.77 9.22
N THR A 18 9.95 -3.22 8.79
CA THR A 18 10.23 -4.65 8.60
C THR A 18 10.16 -5.42 9.93
N LEU A 19 10.72 -4.89 11.01
CA LEU A 19 10.64 -5.51 12.35
C LEU A 19 9.19 -5.59 12.83
N LEU A 20 8.43 -4.51 12.66
CA LEU A 20 7.00 -4.49 13.00
C LEU A 20 6.23 -5.57 12.24
N CYS A 21 6.42 -5.67 10.91
CA CYS A 21 5.76 -6.69 10.10
C CYS A 21 6.16 -8.12 10.51
N GLN A 22 7.42 -8.36 10.88
CA GLN A 22 7.87 -9.66 11.40
C GLN A 22 7.19 -10.03 12.73
N LEU A 23 6.98 -9.04 13.61
CA LEU A 23 6.23 -9.24 14.86
C LEU A 23 4.76 -9.52 14.59
N LEU A 24 4.12 -8.78 13.67
CA LEU A 24 2.74 -9.01 13.26
C LEU A 24 2.55 -10.43 12.68
N GLY A 25 3.50 -10.89 11.86
CA GLY A 25 3.47 -12.24 11.29
C GLY A 25 3.65 -13.38 12.31
N GLN A 26 3.94 -13.09 13.57
CA GLN A 26 3.89 -14.11 14.65
C GLN A 26 2.45 -14.40 15.10
N HIS A 27 1.48 -13.54 14.78
CA HIS A 27 0.09 -13.74 15.15
C HIS A 27 -0.57 -14.74 14.19
N PRO A 28 -1.28 -15.79 14.68
CA PRO A 28 -1.82 -16.85 13.83
C PRO A 28 -2.81 -16.34 12.76
N ASP A 29 -3.55 -15.27 13.07
CA ASP A 29 -4.56 -14.70 12.16
C ASP A 29 -4.03 -13.60 11.24
N ILE A 30 -2.71 -13.31 11.25
CA ILE A 30 -2.13 -12.23 10.45
C ILE A 30 -1.09 -12.80 9.49
N TYR A 31 -1.37 -12.65 8.19
CA TYR A 31 -0.38 -12.87 7.14
C TYR A 31 0.51 -11.63 6.98
N SER A 32 1.82 -11.79 7.19
CA SER A 32 2.80 -10.73 6.91
C SER A 32 4.11 -11.31 6.41
N THR A 33 4.57 -10.85 5.25
CA THR A 33 5.84 -11.30 4.65
C THR A 33 7.06 -10.53 5.17
N GLY A 34 6.86 -9.42 5.89
CA GLY A 34 7.95 -8.54 6.33
C GLY A 34 8.55 -7.63 5.23
N HIS A 35 8.31 -7.94 3.96
CA HIS A 35 8.87 -7.22 2.82
C HIS A 35 7.93 -6.16 2.27
N SER A 36 8.46 -5.25 1.44
CA SER A 36 7.62 -4.22 0.82
C SER A 36 6.83 -4.82 -0.33
N SER A 37 5.55 -4.51 -0.41
CA SER A 37 4.67 -4.96 -1.49
C SER A 37 4.60 -3.91 -2.60
N PRO A 38 4.52 -4.31 -3.89
CA PRO A 38 4.32 -3.37 -4.98
C PRO A 38 2.85 -2.92 -5.12
N LEU A 39 1.89 -3.47 -4.35
CA LEU A 39 0.46 -3.18 -4.47
C LEU A 39 0.15 -1.67 -4.50
N CYS A 40 0.60 -0.92 -3.49
CA CYS A 40 0.39 0.53 -3.42
C CYS A 40 0.88 1.26 -4.69
N HIS A 41 2.07 0.90 -5.17
CA HIS A 41 2.66 1.51 -6.36
C HIS A 41 1.91 1.14 -7.64
N THR A 42 1.40 -0.09 -7.71
CA THR A 42 0.57 -0.54 -8.82
C THR A 42 -0.76 0.21 -8.86
N LEU A 43 -1.42 0.38 -7.71
CA LEU A 43 -2.67 1.15 -7.60
C LEU A 43 -2.45 2.62 -7.98
N ASP A 44 -1.36 3.23 -7.51
CA ASP A 44 -1.03 4.62 -7.85
C ASP A 44 -0.80 4.81 -9.35
N LYS A 45 -0.06 3.91 -9.99
CA LYS A 45 0.17 3.92 -11.44
C LYS A 45 -1.10 3.68 -12.24
N LEU A 46 -1.95 2.76 -11.78
CA LEU A 46 -3.24 2.49 -12.41
C LEU A 46 -4.12 3.74 -12.34
N ARG A 47 -4.14 4.41 -11.19
CA ARG A 47 -4.84 5.68 -11.00
C ARG A 47 -4.34 6.78 -11.92
N ALA A 48 -3.02 6.96 -12.02
CA ALA A 48 -2.44 7.92 -12.96
C ALA A 48 -2.86 7.62 -14.41
N THR A 49 -2.68 6.37 -14.84
CA THR A 49 -3.03 5.94 -16.21
C THR A 49 -4.50 6.17 -16.55
N LEU A 50 -5.40 5.81 -15.63
CA LEU A 50 -6.84 5.97 -15.83
C LEU A 50 -7.25 7.45 -15.83
N SER A 51 -6.62 8.27 -14.99
CA SER A 51 -6.92 9.71 -14.93
C SER A 51 -6.58 10.43 -16.24
N ASP A 52 -5.59 9.94 -16.97
CA ASP A 52 -5.14 10.50 -18.24
C ASP A 52 -5.76 9.81 -19.47
N ASP A 53 -6.62 8.79 -19.30
CA ASP A 53 -7.21 8.04 -20.42
C ASP A 53 -8.42 8.77 -21.05
N PRO A 54 -8.34 9.22 -22.31
CA PRO A 54 -9.44 9.97 -22.95
C PRO A 54 -10.73 9.16 -23.08
N PHE A 55 -10.63 7.83 -23.20
CA PHE A 55 -11.81 6.97 -23.30
C PHE A 55 -12.56 6.89 -21.98
N LEU A 56 -11.85 6.73 -20.86
CA LEU A 56 -12.44 6.78 -19.53
C LEU A 56 -13.04 8.16 -19.24
N LEU A 57 -12.33 9.25 -19.56
CA LEU A 57 -12.83 10.62 -19.38
C LEU A 57 -14.12 10.86 -20.16
N ALA A 58 -14.19 10.44 -21.42
CA ALA A 58 -15.41 10.54 -22.22
C ALA A 58 -16.56 9.69 -21.64
N GLN A 59 -16.26 8.55 -21.01
CA GLN A 59 -17.29 7.75 -20.32
C GLN A 59 -17.78 8.43 -19.04
N LEU A 60 -16.90 9.08 -18.27
CA LEU A 60 -17.26 9.83 -17.07
C LEU A 60 -18.21 11.00 -17.41
N ASP A 61 -18.05 11.64 -18.57
CA ASP A 61 -18.96 12.70 -19.04
C ASP A 61 -20.37 12.17 -19.36
N VAL A 62 -20.47 10.90 -19.79
CA VAL A 62 -21.76 10.28 -20.17
C VAL A 62 -22.51 9.75 -18.94
N ASP A 63 -21.82 9.04 -18.05
CA ASP A 63 -22.41 8.45 -16.83
C ASP A 63 -21.34 8.33 -15.73
N PHE A 64 -21.16 9.42 -15.01
CA PHE A 64 -20.16 9.51 -13.95
C PHE A 64 -20.34 8.43 -12.88
N GLU A 65 -21.55 8.29 -12.33
CA GLU A 65 -21.82 7.39 -11.19
C GLU A 65 -21.53 5.93 -11.55
N LEU A 66 -21.95 5.48 -12.74
CA LEU A 66 -21.70 4.12 -13.19
C LEU A 66 -20.20 3.86 -13.38
N VAL A 67 -19.50 4.77 -14.06
CA VAL A 67 -18.07 4.60 -14.38
C VAL A 67 -17.24 4.68 -13.11
N TYR A 68 -17.52 5.63 -12.22
CA TYR A 68 -16.82 5.76 -10.95
C TYR A 68 -17.08 4.55 -10.03
N THR A 69 -18.31 4.01 -10.00
CA THR A 69 -18.62 2.76 -9.30
C THR A 69 -17.82 1.58 -9.86
N ARG A 70 -17.65 1.49 -11.19
CA ARG A 70 -16.81 0.45 -11.82
C ARG A 70 -15.35 0.60 -11.44
N LEU A 71 -14.82 1.83 -11.38
CA LEU A 71 -13.46 2.08 -10.91
C LEU A 71 -13.28 1.60 -9.47
N LEU A 72 -14.18 1.99 -8.56
CA LEU A 72 -14.18 1.55 -7.17
C LEU A 72 -14.17 0.01 -7.06
N ASN A 73 -15.04 -0.66 -7.83
CA ASN A 73 -15.11 -2.11 -7.86
C ASN A 73 -13.85 -2.76 -8.44
N ALA A 74 -13.24 -2.17 -9.48
CA ALA A 74 -12.02 -2.67 -10.08
C ALA A 74 -10.84 -2.58 -9.10
N TYR A 75 -10.67 -1.44 -8.42
CA TYR A 75 -9.62 -1.28 -7.39
C TYR A 75 -9.81 -2.25 -6.23
N ARG A 76 -11.03 -2.36 -5.70
CA ARG A 76 -11.34 -3.32 -4.62
C ARG A 76 -11.12 -4.76 -5.05
N GLY A 77 -11.46 -5.09 -6.30
CA GLY A 77 -11.20 -6.40 -6.89
C GLY A 77 -9.71 -6.70 -7.02
N PHE A 78 -8.92 -5.70 -7.44
CA PHE A 78 -7.46 -5.83 -7.52
C PHE A 78 -6.84 -6.05 -6.14
N MET A 79 -7.26 -5.27 -5.13
CA MET A 79 -6.78 -5.41 -3.75
C MET A 79 -7.16 -6.76 -3.14
N ALA A 80 -8.40 -7.23 -3.34
CA ALA A 80 -8.83 -8.55 -2.89
C ALA A 80 -8.04 -9.66 -3.58
N GLY A 81 -7.88 -9.57 -4.91
CA GLY A 81 -7.11 -10.54 -5.70
C GLY A 81 -5.63 -10.59 -5.33
N TRP A 82 -5.07 -9.50 -4.78
CA TRP A 82 -3.67 -9.43 -4.37
C TRP A 82 -3.32 -10.31 -3.16
N PHE A 83 -4.32 -10.68 -2.36
CA PHE A 83 -4.15 -11.51 -1.16
C PHE A 83 -5.07 -12.75 -1.16
N ALA A 84 -5.64 -13.10 -2.31
CA ALA A 84 -6.64 -14.16 -2.42
C ALA A 84 -6.10 -15.56 -2.05
N GLU A 85 -4.79 -15.77 -2.14
CA GLU A 85 -4.13 -17.00 -1.73
C GLU A 85 -3.90 -17.10 -0.21
N THR A 86 -4.15 -16.03 0.54
CA THR A 86 -3.95 -15.99 1.99
C THR A 86 -5.17 -16.54 2.73
N GLY A 87 -4.93 -17.44 3.70
CA GLY A 87 -5.98 -18.07 4.50
C GLY A 87 -6.25 -17.36 5.83
N GLN A 88 -5.43 -16.37 6.18
CA GLN A 88 -5.52 -15.60 7.41
C GLN A 88 -6.60 -14.52 7.32
N ALA A 89 -7.19 -14.16 8.47
CA ALA A 89 -8.22 -13.13 8.53
C ALA A 89 -7.70 -11.73 8.17
N TRP A 90 -6.41 -11.48 8.41
CA TRP A 90 -5.75 -10.21 8.12
C TRP A 90 -4.51 -10.40 7.27
N ALA A 91 -4.27 -9.48 6.33
CA ALA A 91 -3.02 -9.40 5.58
C ALA A 91 -2.38 -8.02 5.74
N VAL A 92 -1.05 -8.01 5.83
CA VAL A 92 -0.26 -6.78 5.97
C VAL A 92 0.31 -6.38 4.62
N ASP A 93 -0.08 -5.19 4.12
CA ASP A 93 0.59 -4.56 2.99
C ASP A 93 1.55 -3.48 3.50
N LYS A 94 2.85 -3.69 3.28
CA LYS A 94 3.89 -2.74 3.67
C LYS A 94 4.36 -1.94 2.47
N ASN A 95 4.05 -0.64 2.45
CA ASN A 95 4.60 0.29 1.47
C ASN A 95 4.61 1.73 2.02
N ARG A 96 5.72 2.45 1.85
CA ARG A 96 5.85 3.86 2.27
C ARG A 96 4.87 4.80 1.54
N GLY A 97 4.44 4.41 0.34
CA GLY A 97 3.52 5.17 -0.50
C GLY A 97 2.10 5.26 0.07
N TRP A 98 1.70 4.36 0.98
CA TRP A 98 0.33 4.34 1.51
C TRP A 98 -0.08 5.64 2.18
N LEU A 99 0.86 6.34 2.82
CA LEU A 99 0.57 7.63 3.45
C LEU A 99 0.19 8.70 2.42
N GLY A 100 0.82 8.68 1.23
CA GLY A 100 0.46 9.57 0.12
C GLY A 100 -0.80 9.13 -0.62
N MET A 101 -1.27 7.90 -0.38
CA MET A 101 -2.47 7.32 -0.97
C MET A 101 -3.67 7.35 0.00
N ILE A 102 -3.55 8.03 1.14
CA ILE A 102 -4.51 7.94 2.24
C ILE A 102 -5.95 8.31 1.85
N GLU A 103 -6.13 9.35 1.03
CA GLU A 103 -7.46 9.79 0.56
C GLU A 103 -8.10 8.77 -0.39
N THR A 104 -7.29 8.14 -1.25
CA THR A 104 -7.79 7.06 -2.10
C THR A 104 -8.12 5.83 -1.27
N LEU A 105 -7.28 5.50 -0.28
CA LEU A 105 -7.55 4.41 0.66
C LEU A 105 -8.88 4.61 1.40
N ASP A 106 -9.16 5.83 1.86
CA ASP A 106 -10.44 6.16 2.53
C ASP A 106 -11.66 5.86 1.65
N GLN A 107 -11.55 6.08 0.33
CA GLN A 107 -12.61 5.71 -0.63
C GLN A 107 -12.70 4.19 -0.86
N LEU A 108 -11.55 3.51 -0.94
CA LEU A 108 -11.47 2.08 -1.26
C LEU A 108 -11.82 1.20 -0.05
N ASP A 109 -11.39 1.59 1.14
CA ASP A 109 -11.46 0.85 2.40
C ASP A 109 -11.74 1.83 3.56
N PRO A 110 -13.00 2.26 3.76
CA PRO A 110 -13.34 3.35 4.69
C PRO A 110 -12.96 3.11 6.16
N ASP A 111 -12.79 1.85 6.56
CA ASP A 111 -12.43 1.45 7.91
C ASP A 111 -10.96 0.99 8.01
N PHE A 112 -10.11 1.43 7.07
CA PHE A 112 -8.73 0.99 6.98
C PHE A 112 -7.96 1.26 8.28
N LYS A 113 -7.02 0.37 8.61
CA LYS A 113 -6.06 0.56 9.70
C LYS A 113 -4.67 0.78 9.14
N MET A 114 -4.05 1.90 9.48
CA MET A 114 -2.68 2.21 9.07
C MET A 114 -1.74 2.31 10.26
N LEU A 115 -0.62 1.60 10.20
CA LEU A 115 0.48 1.67 11.15
C LEU A 115 1.62 2.48 10.53
N VAL A 116 1.89 3.66 11.09
CA VAL A 116 2.96 4.56 10.63
C VAL A 116 4.17 4.40 11.54
N CYS A 117 5.24 3.78 11.05
CA CYS A 117 6.48 3.67 11.80
C CYS A 117 7.21 5.02 11.83
N VAL A 118 7.40 5.55 13.03
CA VAL A 118 8.14 6.79 13.29
C VAL A 118 9.43 6.48 14.03
N ARG A 119 10.52 7.09 13.58
CA ARG A 119 11.85 7.02 14.20
C ARG A 119 12.49 8.40 14.13
N GLU A 120 13.34 8.71 15.10
CA GLU A 120 14.12 9.95 15.11
C GLU A 120 14.92 10.10 13.79
N LEU A 121 14.89 11.31 13.22
CA LEU A 121 15.37 11.56 11.85
C LEU A 121 16.88 11.37 11.71
N SER A 122 17.68 11.78 12.71
CA SER A 122 19.13 11.57 12.70
C SER A 122 19.47 10.08 12.69
N GLN A 123 18.70 9.23 13.37
CA GLN A 123 18.86 7.78 13.33
C GLN A 123 18.44 7.16 11.99
N VAL A 124 17.38 7.68 11.36
CA VAL A 124 16.98 7.26 10.01
C VAL A 124 18.10 7.60 9.03
N TYR A 125 18.57 8.85 9.05
CA TYR A 125 19.64 9.34 8.20
C TYR A 125 20.94 8.55 8.42
N GLY A 126 21.38 8.40 9.67
CA GLY A 126 22.56 7.62 10.01
C GLY A 126 22.47 6.17 9.57
N SER A 127 21.28 5.55 9.59
CA SER A 127 21.09 4.20 9.05
C SER A 127 21.16 4.13 7.52
N ILE A 128 20.68 5.16 6.81
CA ILE A 128 20.79 5.23 5.35
C ILE A 128 22.25 5.44 4.97
N GLU A 129 22.91 6.39 5.61
CA GLU A 129 24.33 6.71 5.40
C GLU A 129 25.22 5.50 5.66
N ALA A 130 25.03 4.79 6.78
CA ALA A 130 25.79 3.58 7.09
C ALA A 130 25.60 2.45 6.05
N GLN A 131 24.49 2.46 5.30
CA GLN A 131 24.28 1.54 4.20
C GLN A 131 24.92 2.04 2.90
N HIS A 132 24.81 3.34 2.60
CA HIS A 132 25.44 3.98 1.45
C HIS A 132 26.97 3.85 1.48
N GLN A 133 27.59 4.00 2.65
CA GLN A 133 29.04 3.79 2.84
C GLN A 133 29.54 2.39 2.44
N LYS A 134 28.65 1.40 2.32
CA LYS A 134 29.00 0.05 1.85
C LYS A 134 28.88 -0.11 0.34
N THR A 135 28.26 0.84 -0.34
CA THR A 135 27.93 0.79 -1.76
C THR A 135 28.44 2.01 -2.52
N LEU A 136 29.57 2.59 -2.13
CA LEU A 136 30.13 3.83 -2.71
C LEU A 136 30.43 3.80 -4.22
N LEU A 137 30.35 2.62 -4.86
CA LEU A 137 30.50 2.48 -6.31
C LEU A 137 29.15 2.60 -7.06
N LEU A 138 28.04 2.73 -6.34
CA LEU A 138 26.67 2.78 -6.84
C LEU A 138 25.96 3.98 -6.19
N ASP A 139 25.28 4.78 -7.00
CA ASP A 139 24.40 5.87 -6.53
C ASP A 139 23.05 5.32 -6.02
#